data_AF-A0A3M1BGY4-F1
#
_entry.id   AF-A0A3M1BGY4-F1
#
_cell.length_a   1.000
_cell.length_b   1.000
_cell.length_c   1.000
_cell.angle_alpha   90.00
_cell.angle_beta   90.00
_cell.angle_gamma   90.00
#
_symmetry.space_group_name_H-M   'P 1'
#
loop_
_entity.id
_entity.type
_entity.pdbx_description
1 polymer ?
#
loop_
_entity_poly.entity_id
_entity_poly.type
_entity_poly.pdbx_seq_one_letter_code
_entity_poly.pdbx_strand_id
1 'polypeptide(L)' 'MQEYRVNRQIRAKEVRLIDENGKQLGIIPIQEALRIASEKGLDLVEVAPQANPPVCK' A
#
# COMPACT_ATOMS: atom_id res chain seq x y z
N MET A 1 -8.25 -18.81 -0.66
CA MET A 1 -7.25 -17.87 -1.23
C MET A 1 -7.62 -16.50 -0.73
N GLN A 2 -6.69 -15.77 -0.10
CA GLN A 2 -6.97 -14.41 0.36
C GLN A 2 -6.80 -13.48 -0.84
N GLU A 3 -7.89 -12.88 -1.31
CA GLU A 3 -7.84 -11.89 -2.39
C GLU A 3 -7.33 -10.56 -1.82
N TYR A 4 -6.10 -10.20 -2.17
CA TYR A 4 -5.54 -8.89 -1.84
C TYR A 4 -6.09 -7.84 -2.81
N ARG A 5 -6.37 -6.64 -2.30
CA ARG A 5 -6.60 -5.48 -3.17
C ARG A 5 -5.26 -4.94 -3.63
N VAL A 6 -5.13 -4.71 -4.92
CA VAL A 6 -3.91 -4.17 -5.52
C VAL A 6 -4.16 -2.85 -6.23
N ASN A 7 -3.18 -1.95 -6.16
CA ASN A 7 -3.16 -0.69 -6.89
C ASN A 7 -4.49 0.10 -6.76
N ARG A 8 -5.17 0.33 -7.89
CA ARG A 8 -6.43 1.08 -7.97
C ARG A 8 -7.63 0.39 -7.32
N GLN A 9 -7.50 -0.88 -6.92
CA GLN A 9 -8.54 -1.56 -6.14
C GLN A 9 -8.57 -1.09 -4.68
N ILE A 10 -7.46 -0.51 -4.20
CA ILE A 10 -7.35 0.03 -2.84
C ILE A 10 -8.13 1.33 -2.78
N ARG A 11 -9.14 1.38 -1.89
CA ARG A 11 -10.07 2.53 -1.76
C ARG A 11 -9.77 3.45 -0.58
N ALA A 12 -8.77 3.12 0.22
CA ALA A 12 -8.35 3.92 1.37
C ALA A 12 -7.81 5.28 0.91
N LYS A 13 -8.03 6.34 1.71
CA LYS A 13 -7.46 7.67 1.44
C LYS A 13 -5.98 7.74 1.82
N GLU A 14 -5.62 7.05 2.89
CA GLU A 14 -4.27 6.97 3.45
C GLU A 14 -3.96 5.53 3.80
N VAL A 15 -2.67 5.18 3.72
CA VAL A 15 -2.17 3.83 3.97
C VAL A 15 -0.89 3.90 4.79
N ARG A 16 -0.66 2.88 5.62
CA ARG A 16 0.65 2.65 6.21
C ARG A 16 1.49 1.88 5.21
N LEU A 17 2.51 2.52 4.62
CA LEU A 17 3.35 1.90 3.60
C LEU A 17 4.60 1.24 4.20
N ILE A 18 4.84 0.01 3.80
CA ILE A 18 6.08 -0.74 4.04
C ILE A 18 6.71 -0.99 2.67
N ASP A 19 8.00 -0.71 2.50
CA ASP A 19 8.67 -0.97 1.22
C ASP A 19 9.06 -2.45 1.05
N GLU A 20 9.55 -2.82 -0.14
CA GLU A 20 10.01 -4.17 -0.47
C GLU A 20 11.10 -4.71 0.50
N ASN A 21 11.94 -3.82 1.04
CA ASN A 21 12.99 -4.14 2.01
C ASN A 21 12.48 -4.25 3.46
N GLY A 22 11.18 -4.04 3.68
CA GLY A 22 10.57 -4.05 5.01
C GLY A 22 10.71 -2.74 5.79
N LYS A 23 11.21 -1.66 5.17
CA LYS A 23 11.28 -0.35 5.80
C LYS A 23 9.90 0.26 5.88
N GLN A 24 9.53 0.75 7.08
CA GLN A 24 8.31 1.52 7.24
C GLN A 24 8.52 2.95 6.72
N LEU A 25 7.74 3.35 5.72
CA LEU A 25 7.75 4.71 5.18
C LEU A 25 6.75 5.63 5.89
N GLY A 26 5.90 5.07 6.75
CA GLY A 26 4.93 5.79 7.56
C GLY A 26 3.52 5.77 6.96
N ILE A 27 2.68 6.68 7.44
CA ILE A 27 1.32 6.88 6.92
C ILE A 27 1.37 7.96 5.84
N ILE A 28 0.94 7.61 4.63
CA ILE A 28 0.96 8.51 3.48
C ILE A 28 -0.35 8.40 2.68
N PRO A 29 -0.69 9.41 1.85
CA PRO A 29 -1.82 9.32 0.94
C PRO A 29 -1.68 8.15 -0.04
N ILE A 30 -2.80 7.51 -0.39
CA ILE A 30 -2.80 6.39 -1.34
C ILE A 30 -2.17 6.74 -2.69
N GLN A 31 -2.35 7.98 -3.16
CA GLN A 31 -1.77 8.47 -4.41
C GLN A 31 -0.24 8.45 -4.38
N GLU A 32 0.35 8.80 -3.23
CA GLU A 32 1.80 8.78 -3.04
C GLU A 32 2.33 7.35 -2.97
N ALA A 33 1.63 6.44 -2.28
CA ALA A 33 1.98 5.03 -2.25
C ALA A 33 1.95 4.39 -3.65
N LEU A 34 0.93 4.70 -4.46
CA LEU A 34 0.83 4.25 -5.85
C LEU A 34 1.97 4.82 -6.72
N ARG A 35 2.35 6.08 -6.51
CA ARG A 35 3.48 6.70 -7.21
C ARG A 35 4.78 5.97 -6.88
N ILE A 36 5.07 5.73 -5.60
CA ILE A 36 6.27 5.02 -5.14
C ILE A 36 6.34 3.61 -5.74
N ALA A 37 5.22 2.87 -5.72
CA ALA A 37 5.14 1.54 -6.32
C ALA A 37 5.43 1.61 -7.83
N SER A 38 4.79 2.54 -8.55
CA SER A 38 4.99 2.74 -9.99
C SER A 38 6.43 3.15 -10.35
N GLU A 39 7.07 4.01 -9.57
CA GLU A 39 8.46 4.45 -9.80
C GLU A 39 9.46 3.30 -9.63
N LYS A 40 9.13 2.33 -8.78
CA LYS A 40 9.90 1.12 -8.55
C LYS A 40 9.53 -0.03 -9.49
N GLY A 41 8.50 0.13 -10.33
CA GLY A 41 7.97 -0.94 -11.18
C GLY A 41 7.31 -2.08 -10.38
N LEU A 42 6.78 -1.78 -9.20
CA LEU A 42 6.12 -2.72 -8.29
C LEU A 42 4.61 -2.45 -8.23
N ASP A 43 3.87 -3.45 -7.74
CA ASP A 43 2.46 -3.31 -7.38
C ASP A 43 2.31 -2.94 -5.91
N LEU A 44 1.37 -2.06 -5.60
CA LEU A 44 0.97 -1.76 -4.23
C LEU A 44 -0.07 -2.78 -3.77
N VAL A 45 0.20 -3.53 -2.70
CA VAL A 45 -0.67 -4.60 -2.20
C VAL A 45 -1.19 -4.27 -0.80
N GLU A 46 -2.52 -4.23 -0.62
CA GLU A 46 -3.18 -4.07 0.69
C GLU A 46 -3.11 -5.38 1.49
N VAL A 47 -2.06 -5.54 2.31
CA VAL A 47 -1.78 -6.78 3.07
C VAL A 47 -2.55 -6.88 4.38
N ALA A 48 -2.98 -5.75 4.97
CA ALA A 48 -3.81 -5.73 6.17
C ALA A 48 -4.98 -4.72 6.04
N PRO A 49 -6.08 -5.11 5.35
CA PRO A 49 -7.23 -4.24 5.12
C PRO A 49 -7.99 -3.83 6.39
N GLN A 50 -7.88 -4.62 7.46
CA GLN A 50 -8.55 -4.37 8.75
C GLN A 50 -7.82 -3.37 9.65
N ALA A 51 -6.59 -2.96 9.31
CA ALA A 51 -5.86 -1.95 10.05
C ALA A 51 -6.41 -0.54 9.76
N ASN A 52 -6.21 0.40 10.68
CA ASN A 52 -6.58 1.81 10.50
C ASN A 52 -5.35 2.71 10.76
N PRO A 53 -4.70 3.26 9.72
CA PRO A 53 -4.96 3.04 8.28
C PRO A 53 -4.54 1.62 7.82
N PRO A 54 -5.07 1.12 6.69
CA PRO A 54 -4.70 -0.19 6.16
C PRO A 54 -3.21 -0.24 5.83
N VAL A 55 -2.61 -1.43 5.99
CA VAL A 55 -1.19 -1.63 5.70
C VAL A 55 -1.05 -2.06 4.24
N CYS A 56 -0.24 -1.32 3.50
CA CYS A 56 0.17 -1.67 2.16
C CYS A 56 1.66 -1.99 2.11
N LYS A 57 2.01 -2.95 1.27
CA LYS A 57 3.38 -3.34 0.96
C LYS A 57 3.59 -3.39 -0.55
#